data_AF-A0A6V7IB03-F1
#
_entry.id   AF-A0A6V7IB03-F1
#
_cell.length_a   1.000
_cell.length_b   1.000
_cell.length_c   1.000
_cell.angle_alpha   90.00
_cell.angle_beta   90.00
_cell.angle_gamma   90.00
#
_symmetry.space_group_name_H-M   'P 1'
#
loop_
_entity.id
_entity.type
_entity.pdbx_description
1 polymer ?
#
loop_
_entity_poly.entity_id
_entity_poly.type
_entity_poly.pdbx_seq_one_letter_code
_entity_poly.pdbx_strand_id
1 'polypeptide(L)' 'ATMSLHAGKHLHEYIIKTPEYKEGKIVEAMERGFLELDKAMQADATLRTERAGTTVIAILIKNNILYS' A
#
# COMPACT_ATOMS: atom_id res chain seq x y z
N ALA A 1 -12.18 11.93 4.21
CA ALA A 1 -12.19 10.45 4.01
C ALA A 1 -11.44 10.03 2.74
N THR A 2 -10.74 10.97 2.11
CA THR A 2 -10.13 10.81 0.80
C THR A 2 -8.89 9.91 0.87
N MET A 3 -8.13 10.00 1.97
CA MET A 3 -6.94 9.17 2.24
C MET A 3 -7.26 7.67 2.38
N SER A 4 -8.24 7.30 3.19
CA SER A 4 -8.62 5.90 3.40
C SER A 4 -9.17 5.26 2.11
N LEU A 5 -9.94 6.02 1.33
CA LEU A 5 -10.45 5.58 0.03
C LEU A 5 -9.33 5.40 -0.99
N HIS A 6 -8.38 6.33 -1.05
CA HIS A 6 -7.22 6.25 -1.93
C HIS A 6 -6.36 5.03 -1.58
N ALA A 7 -6.03 4.85 -0.29
CA ALA A 7 -5.28 3.70 0.19
C ALA A 7 -5.98 2.38 -0.14
N GLY A 8 -7.27 2.26 0.14
CA GLY A 8 -8.05 1.06 -0.17
C GLY A 8 -8.14 0.73 -1.66
N LYS A 9 -8.09 1.74 -2.54
CA LYS A 9 -8.09 1.55 -3.99
C LYS A 9 -6.74 1.16 -4.56
N HIS A 10 -5.65 1.72 -4.04
CA HIS A 10 -4.36 1.67 -4.74
C HIS A 10 -3.28 0.85 -4.04
N LEU A 11 -3.38 0.56 -2.73
CA LEU A 11 -2.32 -0.15 -1.98
C LEU A 11 -1.86 -1.45 -2.66
N HIS A 12 -2.81 -2.27 -3.12
CA HIS A 12 -2.51 -3.55 -3.76
C HIS A 12 -1.63 -3.40 -5.01
N GLU A 13 -1.80 -2.33 -5.80
CA GLU A 13 -0.99 -2.06 -6.97
C GLU A 13 0.46 -1.75 -6.60
N TYR A 14 0.67 -0.96 -5.55
CA TYR A 14 2.01 -0.64 -5.05
C TYR A 14 2.74 -1.89 -4.58
N ILE A 15 2.05 -2.81 -3.91
CA ILE A 15 2.62 -4.09 -3.45
C ILE A 15 3.02 -4.98 -4.65
N ILE A 16 2.12 -5.23 -5.60
CA ILE A 16 2.39 -6.20 -6.69
C ILE A 16 3.38 -5.68 -7.74
N LYS A 17 3.56 -4.36 -7.85
CA LYS A 17 4.51 -3.74 -8.79
C LYS A 17 5.96 -3.78 -8.27
N THR A 18 6.17 -4.04 -6.98
CA THR A 18 7.52 -4.17 -6.41
C THR A 18 8.31 -5.35 -7.03
N PRO A 19 9.64 -5.23 -7.16
CA PRO A 19 10.47 -6.38 -7.55
C PRO A 19 10.40 -7.51 -6.51
N GLU A 20 10.30 -7.18 -5.22
CA GLU A 20 10.22 -8.14 -4.11
C GLU A 20 9.01 -9.07 -4.25
N TYR A 21 7.87 -8.56 -4.73
CA TYR A 21 6.69 -9.38 -4.97
C TYR A 21 6.93 -10.47 -6.04
N LYS A 22 7.69 -10.12 -7.08
CA LYS A 22 8.06 -11.05 -8.17
C LYS A 22 9.09 -12.08 -7.72
N GLU A 23 10.02 -11.67 -6.85
CA GLU A 23 11.02 -12.54 -6.22
C GLU A 23 10.44 -13.45 -5.12
N GLY A 24 9.17 -13.26 -4.74
CA GLY A 24 8.52 -14.03 -3.69
C GLY A 24 8.80 -13.54 -2.27
N LYS A 25 9.45 -12.39 -2.12
CA LYS A 25 9.71 -11.71 -0.84
C LYS A 25 8.50 -10.89 -0.42
N ILE A 26 7.40 -11.57 -0.07
CA ILE A 26 6.09 -10.93 0.08
C ILE A 26 6.03 -9.93 1.24
N VAL A 27 6.68 -10.20 2.37
CA VAL A 27 6.71 -9.27 3.51
C VAL A 27 7.38 -7.96 3.11
N GLU A 28 8.56 -8.03 2.47
CA GLU A 28 9.27 -6.85 1.98
C GLU A 28 8.46 -6.09 0.90
N ALA A 29 7.76 -6.82 0.03
CA ALA A 29 6.88 -6.24 -0.97
C ALA A 29 5.71 -5.45 -0.33
N MET A 30 5.14 -5.98 0.76
CA MET A 30 4.10 -5.29 1.52
C MET A 30 4.66 -4.02 2.17
N GLU A 31 5.77 -4.12 2.91
CA GLU A 31 6.41 -2.95 3.54
C GLU A 31 6.71 -1.84 2.52
N ARG A 32 7.31 -2.21 1.37
CA ARG A 32 7.59 -1.25 0.29
C ARG A 32 6.31 -0.68 -0.33
N GLY A 33 5.29 -1.50 -0.53
CA GLY A 33 4.01 -1.04 -1.07
C GLY A 33 3.34 0.03 -0.18
N PHE A 34 3.39 -0.14 1.13
CA PHE A 34 2.89 0.87 2.09
C PHE A 34 3.71 2.16 2.03
N LEU A 35 5.05 2.07 1.98
CA LEU A 35 5.91 3.24 1.90
C LEU A 35 5.73 4.03 0.59
N GLU A 36 5.58 3.34 -0.54
CA GLU A 36 5.37 3.99 -1.84
C GLU A 36 3.98 4.62 -1.95
N LEU A 37 2.95 3.97 -1.39
CA LEU A 37 1.63 4.57 -1.25
C LEU A 37 1.70 5.86 -0.42
N ASP A 38 2.37 5.83 0.75
CA ASP A 38 2.48 7.00 1.61
C ASP A 38 3.21 8.15 0.91
N LYS A 39 4.31 7.88 0.21
CA LYS A 39 5.01 8.88 -0.63
C LYS A 39 4.11 9.47 -1.71
N ALA A 40 3.34 8.63 -2.41
CA ALA A 40 2.42 9.10 -3.44
C ALA A 40 1.32 10.00 -2.86
N MET A 41 0.77 9.62 -1.70
CA MET A 41 -0.22 10.41 -0.97
C MET A 41 0.35 11.74 -0.45
N GLN A 42 1.63 11.75 -0.06
CA GLN A 42 2.35 12.98 0.32
C GLN A 42 2.64 13.88 -0.89
N ALA A 43 2.84 13.34 -2.09
CA ALA A 43 3.09 14.13 -3.30
C ALA A 43 1.79 14.75 -3.87
N ASP A 44 0.63 14.13 -3.62
CA ASP A 44 -0.66 14.61 -4.09
C ASP A 44 -1.17 15.79 -3.23
N ALA A 45 -1.18 16.98 -3.84
CA ALA A 45 -1.61 18.21 -3.19
C ALA A 45 -3.08 18.18 -2.74
N THR A 46 -3.95 17.43 -3.43
CA THR A 46 -5.38 17.31 -3.10
C THR A 46 -5.60 16.43 -1.86
N LEU A 47 -4.77 15.40 -1.71
CA LEU A 47 -4.76 14.52 -0.54
C LEU A 47 -4.16 15.20 0.68
N ARG A 48 -3.10 16.00 0.51
CA ARG A 48 -2.48 16.77 1.61
C ARG A 48 -3.38 17.82 2.23
N THR A 49 -4.31 18.41 1.46
CA THR A 49 -5.18 19.50 1.92
C THR A 49 -5.98 19.14 3.17
N GLU A 50 -6.32 17.85 3.38
CA GLU A 50 -7.12 17.42 4.52
C GLU A 50 -6.31 17.25 5.83
N ARG A 51 -4.96 17.34 5.84
CA ARG A 51 -4.12 16.97 7.00
C ARG A 51 -4.59 15.66 7.69
N ALA A 52 -5.12 14.72 6.91
CA ALA A 52 -5.74 13.50 7.39
C ALA A 52 -4.78 12.31 7.24
N GLY A 53 -4.80 11.41 8.20
CA GLY A 53 -4.15 10.10 8.11
C GLY A 53 -5.19 8.98 8.02
N THR A 54 -4.75 7.76 7.72
CA THR A 54 -5.59 6.56 7.78
C THR A 54 -4.80 5.40 8.36
N THR A 55 -5.50 4.50 9.06
CA THR A 55 -4.99 3.16 9.38
C THR A 55 -5.39 2.20 8.27
N VAL A 56 -4.55 1.22 7.95
CA VAL A 56 -4.88 0.16 6.99
C VAL A 56 -4.44 -1.18 7.55
N ILE A 57 -5.35 -2.15 7.53
CA ILE A 57 -5.05 -3.56 7.77
C ILE A 57 -5.13 -4.25 6.40
N ALA A 58 -4.08 -4.97 6.01
CA ALA A 58 -4.02 -5.68 4.74
C ALA A 58 -3.76 -7.16 4.98
N ILE A 59 -4.45 -8.02 4.23
CA ILE A 59 -4.17 -9.46 4.19
C ILE A 59 -3.88 -9.80 2.74
N LEU A 60 -2.76 -10.49 2.51
CA LEU A 60 -2.37 -10.96 1.20
C LEU A 60 -2.31 -12.48 1.21
N ILE A 61 -2.99 -13.13 0.25
CA ILE A 61 -2.98 -14.58 0.10
C ILE A 61 -2.26 -14.92 -1.21
N LYS A 62 -1.15 -15.65 -1.13
CA LYS A 62 -0.38 -16.09 -2.30
C LYS A 62 0.17 -17.49 -2.07
N ASN A 63 0.01 -18.38 -3.05
CA ASN A 63 0.47 -19.76 -2.99
C ASN A 63 0.00 -20.52 -1.74
N ASN A 64 -1.27 -20.31 -1.36
CA ASN A 64 -1.87 -20.90 -0.16
C ASN A 64 -1.21 -20.47 1.17
N ILE A 65 -0.44 -19.38 1.16
CA ILE A 65 0.15 -18.75 2.35
C ILE A 65 -0.56 -17.41 2.58
N LEU A 66 -0.93 -17.17 3.84
CA LEU A 66 -1.52 -15.92 4.32
C LEU A 66 -0.42 -15.03 4.92
N TYR A 67 -0.37 -13.78 4.48
CA TYR A 67 0.51 -12.72 4.96
C TYR A 67 -0.36 -11.61 5.56
N SER A 68 0.03 -11.10 6.73
CA SER A 68 -0.67 -10.06 7.49
C SER A 68 0.30 -9.03 8.03
#